data_AF-A0A2V8DWX8-F1
#
_entry.id   AF-A0A2V8DWX8-F1
#
_cell.length_a   1.000
_cell.length_b   1.000
_cell.length_c   1.000
_cell.angle_alpha   90.00
_cell.angle_beta   90.00
_cell.angle_gamma   90.00
#
_symmetry.space_group_name_H-M   'P 1'
#
loop_
_entity.id
_entity.type
_entity.pdbx_description
1 polymer ?
#
loop_
_entity_poly.entity_id
_entity_poly.type
_entity_poly.pdbx_seq_one_letter_code
_entity_poly.pdbx_strand_id
1 'polypeptide(L)'
;MQTSLHDMFFLGLPVVEKIARPILVYAFLVIALRLAGKRELAQLNPFDLVVLLTLSNTVQNAIIGEDNSVTGGLLGASTLLVTNHLVVRYLYRHKRLDKLVEGSPEVLIQHGKTLKRSLNREFITENELLSAARKQGFDSLADIDQAILDSSGGIVFHGKQPQPDQARHADLVARLDRILAVVSTPRSPA
;
A
#
# COMPACT_ATOMS: atom_id res chain seq x y z
N MET A 1 -37.62 -16.85 27.63
CA MET A 1 -36.53 -17.38 26.76
C MET A 1 -37.16 -18.08 25.56
N GLN A 2 -37.77 -17.31 24.65
CA GLN A 2 -38.23 -17.76 23.33
C GLN A 2 -37.88 -16.64 22.33
N THR A 3 -36.64 -16.62 21.86
CA THR A 3 -36.16 -15.75 20.75
C THR A 3 -35.13 -16.59 20.01
N SER A 4 -35.61 -17.63 19.35
CA SER A 4 -34.78 -18.70 18.82
C SER A 4 -35.04 -18.78 17.32
N LEU A 5 -34.01 -18.51 16.52
CA LEU A 5 -33.98 -18.54 15.05
C LEU A 5 -34.77 -17.43 14.34
N HIS A 6 -36.01 -17.13 14.69
CA HIS A 6 -36.81 -16.18 13.90
C HIS A 6 -36.22 -14.76 13.88
N ASP A 7 -35.72 -14.28 15.02
CA ASP A 7 -35.03 -12.98 15.14
C ASP A 7 -33.63 -12.97 14.47
N MET A 8 -33.04 -14.14 14.20
CA MET A 8 -31.79 -14.24 13.43
C MET A 8 -32.02 -14.03 11.92
N PHE A 9 -33.26 -14.19 11.45
CA PHE A 9 -33.65 -14.07 10.04
C PHE A 9 -34.62 -12.91 9.76
N PHE A 10 -35.24 -12.32 10.80
CA PHE A 10 -36.09 -11.15 10.64
C PHE A 10 -35.26 -9.87 10.54
N LEU A 11 -35.47 -9.12 9.45
CA LEU A 11 -34.88 -7.80 9.28
C LEU A 11 -35.70 -6.78 10.07
N GLY A 12 -35.19 -6.30 11.20
CA GLY A 12 -35.84 -5.25 12.00
C GLY A 12 -35.87 -3.87 11.33
N LEU A 13 -35.07 -3.68 10.27
CA LEU A 13 -34.97 -2.46 9.46
C LEU A 13 -35.27 -2.75 7.98
N PRO A 14 -35.80 -1.77 7.22
CA PRO A 14 -36.05 -1.91 5.79
C PRO A 14 -34.80 -2.40 5.05
N VAL A 15 -34.96 -3.36 4.13
CA VAL A 15 -33.85 -3.92 3.32
C VAL A 15 -33.05 -2.83 2.60
N VAL A 16 -33.73 -1.78 2.14
CA VAL A 16 -33.13 -0.60 1.49
C VAL A 16 -32.15 0.11 2.41
N GLU A 17 -32.50 0.27 3.69
CA GLU A 17 -31.65 0.94 4.68
C GLU A 17 -30.39 0.12 4.98
N LYS A 18 -30.53 -1.21 5.04
CA LYS A 18 -29.39 -2.13 5.24
C LYS A 18 -28.41 -2.16 4.07
N ILE A 19 -28.84 -1.77 2.87
CA ILE A 19 -27.97 -1.66 1.69
C ILE A 19 -27.37 -0.25 1.62
N ALA A 20 -28.19 0.78 1.85
CA ALA A 20 -27.76 2.17 1.74
C ALA A 20 -26.69 2.56 2.78
N ARG A 21 -26.83 2.13 4.04
CA ARG A 21 -25.86 2.43 5.11
C ARG A 21 -24.44 1.95 4.77
N PRO A 22 -24.18 0.66 4.43
CA PRO A 22 -22.85 0.22 4.03
C PRO A 22 -22.29 0.96 2.82
N ILE A 23 -23.13 1.29 1.82
CA ILE A 23 -22.69 2.05 0.65
C ILE A 23 -22.23 3.46 1.04
N LEU A 24 -23.00 4.16 1.88
CA LEU A 24 -22.66 5.50 2.35
C LEU A 24 -21.39 5.50 3.21
N VAL A 25 -21.27 4.56 4.14
CA VAL A 25 -20.08 4.43 4.99
C VAL A 25 -18.85 4.07 4.15
N TYR A 26 -19.00 3.14 3.19
CA TYR A 26 -17.92 2.80 2.27
C TYR A 26 -17.49 4.02 1.43
N ALA A 27 -18.43 4.77 0.87
CA ALA A 27 -18.13 5.98 0.10
C ALA A 27 -17.41 7.03 0.97
N PHE A 28 -17.87 7.25 2.20
CA PHE A 28 -17.20 8.12 3.16
C PHE A 28 -15.77 7.65 3.45
N LEU A 29 -15.56 6.36 3.71
CA LEU A 29 -14.24 5.80 3.97
C LEU A 29 -13.30 5.95 2.78
N VAL A 30 -13.77 5.72 1.56
CA VAL A 30 -12.97 5.93 0.34
C VAL A 30 -12.54 7.39 0.23
N ILE A 31 -13.44 8.34 0.49
CA ILE A 31 -13.11 9.78 0.48
C ILE A 31 -12.14 10.13 1.62
N ALA A 32 -12.38 9.62 2.83
CA ALA A 32 -11.55 9.88 4.00
C ALA A 32 -10.13 9.33 3.81
N LEU A 33 -9.99 8.08 3.34
CA LEU A 33 -8.70 7.49 3.00
C LEU A 33 -8.00 8.27 1.88
N ARG A 34 -8.77 8.78 0.90
CA ARG A 34 -8.21 9.62 -0.16
C ARG A 34 -7.70 10.96 0.36
N LEU A 35 -8.36 11.55 1.35
CA LEU A 35 -7.93 12.79 2.01
C LEU A 35 -6.76 12.57 2.97
N ALA A 36 -6.72 11.43 3.67
CA ALA A 36 -5.61 11.04 4.56
C ALA A 36 -4.29 10.83 3.78
N GLY A 37 -4.39 10.46 2.50
CA GLY A 37 -3.24 10.34 1.60
C GLY A 37 -2.50 9.01 1.74
N LYS A 38 -1.49 8.82 0.88
CA LYS A 38 -0.82 7.52 0.67
C LYS A 38 0.07 7.07 1.83
N ARG A 39 0.45 8.02 2.69
CA ARG A 39 1.43 7.85 3.76
C ARG A 39 0.93 6.95 4.89
N GLU A 40 -0.31 7.13 5.34
CA GLU A 40 -0.84 6.36 6.48
C GLU A 40 -0.93 4.86 6.19
N LEU A 41 -1.08 4.46 4.93
CA LEU A 41 -1.22 3.05 4.55
C LEU A 41 0.12 2.31 4.46
N ALA A 42 1.21 2.99 4.08
CA ALA A 42 2.51 2.35 3.80
C ALA A 42 3.46 2.31 5.01
N GLN A 43 3.28 3.22 5.97
CA GLN A 43 4.08 3.27 7.20
C GLN A 43 3.18 3.46 8.40
N LEU A 44 2.37 2.44 8.72
CA LEU A 44 1.52 2.45 9.92
C LEU A 44 2.37 2.65 11.17
N ASN A 45 2.31 3.85 11.73
CA ASN A 45 2.85 4.16 13.05
C ASN A 45 1.95 3.50 14.11
N PRO A 46 2.47 3.09 15.29
CA PRO A 46 1.66 2.73 16.45
C PRO A 46 0.42 3.60 16.69
N PHE A 47 0.50 4.92 16.47
CA PHE A 47 -0.66 5.81 16.59
C PHE A 47 -1.73 5.55 15.52
N ASP A 48 -1.32 5.35 14.27
CA ASP A 48 -2.22 5.06 13.14
C ASP A 48 -2.95 3.73 13.35
N LEU A 49 -2.29 2.75 14.00
CA LEU A 49 -2.93 1.51 14.40
C LEU A 49 -4.07 1.73 15.40
N VAL A 50 -3.91 2.62 16.38
CA VAL A 50 -4.98 2.97 17.33
C VAL A 50 -6.14 3.64 16.61
N VAL A 51 -5.86 4.58 15.70
CA VAL A 51 -6.88 5.23 14.88
C VAL A 51 -7.61 4.21 13.99
N LEU A 52 -6.88 3.31 13.35
CA LEU A 52 -7.47 2.27 12.50
C LEU A 52 -8.40 1.33 13.29
N LEU A 53 -7.99 0.91 14.49
CA LEU A 53 -8.80 0.04 15.36
C LEU A 53 -10.07 0.75 15.85
N THR A 54 -9.95 2.00 16.28
CA THR A 54 -11.10 2.80 16.73
C THR A 54 -12.07 3.13 15.59
N LEU A 55 -11.53 3.46 14.41
CA LEU A 55 -12.31 3.68 13.20
C LEU A 55 -13.04 2.39 12.77
N SER A 56 -12.37 1.25 12.79
CA SER A 56 -12.95 -0.06 12.45
C SER A 56 -14.20 -0.37 13.30
N ASN A 57 -14.10 -0.18 14.63
CA ASN A 57 -15.24 -0.38 15.52
C ASN A 57 -16.39 0.60 15.22
N THR A 58 -16.06 1.87 15.03
CA THR A 58 -17.06 2.91 14.72
C THR A 58 -17.78 2.64 13.39
N VAL A 59 -17.03 2.22 12.38
CA VAL A 59 -17.54 1.83 11.05
C VAL A 59 -18.43 0.60 11.16
N GLN A 60 -18.02 -0.42 11.92
CA GLN A 60 -18.84 -1.61 12.15
C GLN A 60 -20.20 -1.22 12.75
N ASN A 61 -20.20 -0.39 13.79
CA ASN A 61 -21.43 0.09 14.42
C ASN A 61 -22.28 0.95 13.47
N ALA A 62 -21.67 1.75 12.62
CA ALA A 62 -22.39 2.57 11.63
C ALA A 62 -23.07 1.72 10.54
N ILE A 63 -22.43 0.62 10.13
CA ILE A 63 -22.94 -0.28 9.08
C ILE A 63 -24.01 -1.22 9.62
N ILE A 64 -23.77 -1.83 10.78
CA ILE A 64 -24.61 -2.90 11.36
C ILE A 64 -25.69 -2.32 12.30
N GLY A 65 -25.40 -1.22 13.01
CA GLY A 65 -26.31 -0.63 13.98
C GLY A 65 -26.61 -1.58 15.15
N GLU A 66 -27.86 -1.61 15.60
CA GLU A 66 -28.32 -2.54 16.64
C GLU A 66 -28.68 -3.94 16.08
N ASP A 67 -28.50 -4.16 14.78
CA ASP A 67 -28.96 -5.38 14.11
C ASP A 67 -27.91 -6.49 14.17
N ASN A 68 -28.01 -7.36 15.17
CA ASN A 68 -27.12 -8.51 15.35
C ASN A 68 -27.58 -9.77 14.58
N SER A 69 -28.49 -9.64 13.60
CA SER A 69 -28.98 -10.79 12.82
C SER A 69 -27.90 -11.30 11.86
N VAL A 70 -27.80 -12.63 11.72
CA VAL A 70 -26.89 -13.28 10.77
C VAL A 70 -27.22 -12.86 9.33
N THR A 71 -28.51 -12.70 9.04
CA THR A 71 -29.01 -12.29 7.73
C THR A 71 -28.62 -10.83 7.43
N GLY A 72 -28.72 -9.93 8.41
CA GLY A 72 -28.26 -8.55 8.27
C GLY A 72 -26.76 -8.46 8.04
N GLY A 73 -25.96 -9.21 8.80
CA GLY A 73 -24.51 -9.27 8.63
C GLY A 73 -24.09 -9.79 7.25
N LEU A 74 -24.71 -10.88 6.77
CA LEU A 74 -24.41 -11.44 5.44
C LEU A 74 -24.84 -10.49 4.30
N LEU A 75 -25.99 -9.84 4.44
CA LEU A 75 -26.46 -8.84 3.47
C LEU A 75 -25.51 -7.62 3.43
N GLY A 76 -25.09 -7.12 4.59
CA GLY A 76 -24.15 -5.99 4.67
C GLY A 76 -22.78 -6.33 4.08
N ALA A 77 -22.22 -7.50 4.44
CA ALA A 77 -20.95 -7.98 3.91
C ALA A 77 -21.00 -8.20 2.39
N SER A 78 -22.04 -8.87 1.88
CA SER A 78 -22.21 -9.08 0.44
C SER A 78 -22.40 -7.74 -0.31
N THR A 79 -23.16 -6.80 0.25
CA THR A 79 -23.31 -5.45 -0.30
C THR A 79 -21.97 -4.73 -0.41
N LEU A 80 -21.14 -4.77 0.64
CA LEU A 80 -19.80 -4.17 0.62
C LEU A 80 -18.90 -4.83 -0.42
N LEU A 81 -18.88 -6.16 -0.50
CA LEU A 81 -18.06 -6.89 -1.47
C LEU A 81 -18.46 -6.57 -2.91
N VAL A 82 -19.76 -6.56 -3.21
CA VAL A 82 -20.29 -6.21 -4.54
C VAL A 82 -19.97 -4.75 -4.86
N THR A 83 -20.20 -3.83 -3.91
CA THR A 83 -19.90 -2.40 -4.10
C THR A 83 -18.42 -2.18 -4.38
N ASN A 84 -17.54 -2.80 -3.59
CA ASN A 84 -16.10 -2.74 -3.80
C ASN A 84 -15.70 -3.29 -5.18
N HIS A 85 -16.26 -4.43 -5.59
CA HIS A 85 -16.00 -5.01 -6.91
C HIS A 85 -16.41 -4.07 -8.05
N LEU A 86 -17.60 -3.45 -7.95
CA LEU A 86 -18.08 -2.48 -8.93
C LEU A 86 -17.18 -1.24 -9.01
N VAL A 87 -16.75 -0.73 -7.86
CA VAL A 87 -15.85 0.43 -7.76
C VAL A 87 -14.50 0.13 -8.40
N VAL A 88 -13.87 -1.00 -8.06
CA VAL A 88 -12.58 -1.43 -8.67
C VAL A 88 -12.73 -1.62 -10.18
N ARG A 89 -13.80 -2.26 -10.62
CA ARG A 89 -14.09 -2.47 -12.06
C ARG A 89 -14.26 -1.15 -12.81
N TYR A 90 -14.90 -0.17 -12.17
CA TYR A 90 -15.13 1.16 -12.73
C TYR A 90 -13.83 1.98 -12.81
N LEU A 91 -13.01 1.94 -11.75
CA LEU A 91 -11.67 2.55 -11.68
C LEU A 91 -10.75 2.01 -12.78
N TYR A 92 -10.70 0.69 -12.95
CA TYR A 92 -9.88 0.04 -13.97
C TYR A 92 -10.20 0.52 -15.41
N ARG A 93 -11.49 0.83 -15.68
CA ARG A 93 -11.91 1.38 -16.98
C ARG A 93 -11.56 2.86 -17.16
N HIS A 94 -11.39 3.60 -16.06
CA HIS A 94 -11.17 5.05 -16.08
C HIS A 94 -9.80 5.41 -15.49
N LYS A 95 -8.74 5.27 -16.29
CA LYS A 95 -7.34 5.57 -15.89
C LYS A 95 -7.13 6.95 -15.24
N ARG A 96 -7.97 7.96 -15.55
CA ARG A 96 -7.90 9.28 -14.91
C ARG A 96 -8.42 9.25 -13.47
N LEU A 97 -9.49 8.51 -13.22
CA LEU A 97 -10.02 8.30 -11.88
C LEU A 97 -9.11 7.39 -11.07
N ASP A 98 -8.54 6.38 -11.72
CA ASP A 98 -7.53 5.50 -11.12
C ASP A 98 -6.33 6.30 -10.59
N LYS A 99 -5.74 7.18 -11.42
CA LYS A 99 -4.71 8.14 -10.97
C LYS A 99 -5.21 9.12 -9.91
N LEU A 100 -6.49 9.49 -9.94
CA LEU A 100 -7.13 10.31 -8.91
C LEU A 100 -7.48 9.52 -7.65
N VAL A 101 -7.32 8.20 -7.58
CA VAL A 101 -7.63 7.39 -6.39
C VAL A 101 -6.38 6.72 -5.82
N GLU A 102 -5.47 6.26 -6.67
CA GLU A 102 -4.15 5.74 -6.27
C GLU A 102 -3.11 6.87 -6.14
N GLY A 103 -3.32 8.01 -6.82
CA GLY A 103 -2.38 9.13 -6.84
C GLY A 103 -1.16 8.88 -7.73
N SER A 104 -0.45 9.96 -8.08
CA SER A 104 0.70 9.89 -9.00
C SER A 104 2.01 9.58 -8.26
N PRO A 105 2.93 8.78 -8.83
CA PRO A 105 4.26 8.61 -8.25
C PRO A 105 4.97 9.96 -8.15
N GLU A 106 5.72 10.16 -7.06
CA GLU A 106 6.42 11.41 -6.77
C GLU A 106 7.91 11.15 -6.54
N VAL A 107 8.76 11.97 -7.15
CA VAL A 107 10.20 11.90 -6.94
C VAL A 107 10.55 12.65 -5.64
N LEU A 108 11.21 11.97 -4.71
CA LEU A 108 11.64 12.52 -3.42
C LEU A 108 13.13 12.90 -3.42
N ILE A 109 13.96 12.14 -4.12
CA ILE A 109 15.39 12.44 -4.35
C ILE A 109 15.66 12.38 -5.84
N GLN A 110 16.36 13.39 -6.36
CA GLN A 110 16.78 13.42 -7.76
C GLN A 110 18.24 13.87 -7.85
N HIS A 111 19.08 13.09 -8.54
CA HIS A 111 20.52 13.33 -8.66
C HIS A 111 21.21 13.52 -7.29
N GLY A 112 20.80 12.73 -6.30
CA GLY A 112 21.29 12.79 -4.93
C GLY A 112 20.92 14.04 -4.13
N LYS A 113 19.97 14.85 -4.60
CA LYS A 113 19.43 15.99 -3.85
C LYS A 113 18.01 15.69 -3.38
N THR A 114 17.75 15.88 -2.08
CA THR A 114 16.41 15.76 -1.50
C THR A 114 15.53 16.91 -1.96
N LEU A 115 14.39 16.58 -2.54
CA LEU A 115 13.40 17.53 -3.01
C LEU A 115 12.48 17.94 -1.85
N LYS A 116 12.90 18.94 -1.06
CA LYS A 116 12.13 19.42 0.11
C LYS A 116 10.67 19.77 -0.21
N ARG A 117 10.40 20.28 -1.42
CA ARG A 117 9.04 20.58 -1.86
C ARG A 117 8.18 19.32 -1.98
N SER A 118 8.75 18.24 -2.51
CA SER A 118 8.08 16.94 -2.64
C SER A 118 7.90 16.27 -1.28
N LEU A 119 8.92 16.34 -0.43
CA LEU A 119 8.83 15.87 0.97
C LEU A 119 7.72 16.59 1.75
N ASN A 120 7.66 17.93 1.69
CA ASN A 120 6.60 18.70 2.35
C ASN A 120 5.21 18.39 1.81
N ARG A 121 5.09 18.14 0.50
CA ARG A 121 3.79 17.86 -0.12
C ARG A 121 3.25 16.48 0.23
N GLU A 122 4.13 15.50 0.36
CA GLU A 122 3.79 14.14 0.78
C GLU A 122 3.90 13.94 2.31
N PHE A 123 4.13 15.04 3.06
CA PHE A 123 4.33 15.07 4.50
C PHE A 123 5.44 14.14 5.01
N ILE A 124 6.48 13.85 4.22
CA ILE A 124 7.58 12.94 4.60
C ILE A 124 8.69 13.74 5.27
N THR A 125 9.05 13.36 6.50
CA THR A 125 10.21 13.94 7.18
C THR A 125 11.51 13.32 6.66
N GLU A 126 12.62 14.04 6.76
CA GLU A 126 13.94 13.50 6.38
C GLU A 126 14.31 12.26 7.20
N ASN A 127 13.87 12.17 8.46
CA ASN A 127 14.09 11.01 9.33
C ASN A 127 13.32 9.76 8.88
N GLU A 128 12.08 9.92 8.41
CA GLU A 128 11.29 8.81 7.85
C GLU A 128 11.88 8.35 6.52
N LEU A 129 12.32 9.28 5.67
CA LEU A 129 13.00 8.96 4.43
C LEU A 129 14.29 8.16 4.68
N LEU A 130 15.10 8.60 5.66
CA LEU A 130 16.32 7.89 6.07
C LEU A 130 16.00 6.52 6.67
N SER A 131 14.94 6.42 7.49
CA SER A 131 14.51 5.16 8.09
C SER A 131 14.04 4.17 7.01
N ALA A 132 13.32 4.65 6.00
CA ALA A 132 12.91 3.85 4.85
C ALA A 132 14.11 3.42 4.00
N ALA A 133 15.09 4.30 3.79
CA ALA A 133 16.32 4.00 3.06
C ALA A 133 17.15 2.91 3.76
N ARG A 134 17.28 2.99 5.09
CA ARG A 134 17.96 1.98 5.91
C ARG A 134 17.31 0.60 5.83
N LYS A 135 15.97 0.53 5.76
CA LYS A 135 15.26 -0.74 5.55
C LYS A 135 15.60 -1.40 4.20
N GLN A 136 16.07 -0.64 3.21
CA GLN A 136 16.54 -1.14 1.91
C GLN A 136 18.08 -1.24 1.82
N GLY A 137 18.80 -1.05 2.93
CA GLY A 137 20.26 -1.22 3.01
C GLY A 137 21.09 0.02 2.68
N PHE A 138 20.50 1.22 2.69
CA PHE A 138 21.24 2.48 2.56
C PHE A 138 21.50 3.11 3.93
N ASP A 139 22.76 3.34 4.28
CA ASP A 139 23.14 3.94 5.58
C ASP A 139 22.90 5.46 5.62
N SER A 140 23.03 6.11 4.46
CA SER A 140 22.88 7.56 4.29
C SER A 140 22.05 7.90 3.05
N LEU A 141 21.30 9.01 3.13
CA LEU A 141 20.63 9.58 1.96
C LEU A 141 21.64 10.10 0.91
N ALA A 142 22.89 10.33 1.29
CA ALA A 142 23.94 10.76 0.38
C ALA A 142 24.33 9.69 -0.66
N ASP A 143 24.10 8.41 -0.34
CA ASP A 143 24.43 7.27 -1.21
C ASP A 143 23.34 7.01 -2.26
N ILE A 144 22.22 7.71 -2.17
CA ILE A 144 21.05 7.55 -3.01
C ILE A 144 21.12 8.56 -4.16
N ASP A 145 20.92 8.08 -5.38
CA ASP A 145 20.81 8.92 -6.57
C ASP A 145 19.36 9.33 -6.83
N GLN A 146 18.43 8.38 -6.69
CA GLN A 146 17.01 8.61 -6.91
C GLN A 146 16.16 7.91 -5.86
N ALA A 147 15.11 8.58 -5.39
CA ALA A 147 14.09 7.99 -4.54
C ALA A 147 12.71 8.34 -5.09
N ILE A 148 11.85 7.35 -5.27
CA ILE A 148 10.51 7.51 -5.86
C ILE A 148 9.48 6.95 -4.88
N LEU A 149 8.51 7.78 -4.51
CA LEU A 149 7.29 7.37 -3.83
C LEU A 149 6.31 6.82 -4.87
N ASP A 150 5.93 5.55 -4.73
CA ASP A 150 4.96 4.91 -5.60
C ASP A 150 3.51 5.36 -5.28
N SER A 151 2.53 4.86 -6.04
CA SER A 151 1.11 5.13 -5.79
C SER A 151 0.56 4.42 -4.55
N SER A 152 1.20 3.32 -4.12
CA SER A 152 0.85 2.54 -2.94
C SER A 152 1.40 3.11 -1.63
N GLY A 153 2.24 4.16 -1.70
CA GLY A 153 2.93 4.78 -0.56
C GLY A 153 4.30 4.16 -0.22
N GLY A 154 4.75 3.15 -0.98
CA GLY A 154 6.09 2.59 -0.88
C GLY A 154 7.14 3.54 -1.47
N ILE A 155 8.35 3.54 -0.90
CA ILE A 155 9.48 4.32 -1.42
C ILE A 155 10.51 3.35 -1.99
N VAL A 156 10.88 3.54 -3.25
CA VAL A 156 11.95 2.79 -3.91
C VAL A 156 13.19 3.65 -4.00
N PHE A 157 14.34 3.12 -3.59
CA PHE A 157 15.62 3.83 -3.59
C PHE A 157 16.58 3.23 -4.62
N HIS A 158 17.25 4.10 -5.37
CA HIS A 158 18.31 3.75 -6.32
C HIS A 158 19.62 4.40 -5.86
N GLY A 159 20.64 3.59 -5.64
CA GLY A 159 21.96 4.04 -5.18
C GLY A 159 22.81 4.67 -6.28
N LYS A 160 23.72 5.58 -5.91
CA LYS A 160 24.77 6.13 -6.80
C LYS A 160 25.81 5.08 -7.20
N GLN A 161 26.04 4.11 -6.32
CA GLN A 161 26.85 2.93 -6.58
C GLN A 161 25.98 1.68 -6.51
N PRO A 162 26.28 0.65 -7.32
CA PRO A 162 25.59 -0.63 -7.24
C PRO A 162 25.68 -1.19 -5.82
N GLN A 163 24.58 -1.76 -5.34
CA GLN A 163 24.48 -2.33 -3.99
C GLN A 163 25.68 -3.27 -3.73
N PRO A 164 26.27 -3.32 -2.53
CA PRO A 164 27.48 -4.10 -2.27
C PRO A 164 27.38 -5.57 -2.72
N ASP A 165 26.19 -6.17 -2.60
CA ASP A 165 25.93 -7.54 -3.05
C ASP A 165 25.87 -7.68 -4.58
N GLN A 166 25.30 -6.69 -5.29
CA GLN A 166 25.34 -6.65 -6.76
C GLN A 166 26.77 -6.44 -7.28
N ALA A 167 27.54 -5.58 -6.62
CA ALA A 167 28.96 -5.38 -6.93
C ALA A 167 29.79 -6.65 -6.68
N ARG A 168 29.52 -7.37 -5.57
CA ARG A 168 30.15 -8.67 -5.27
C ARG A 168 29.78 -9.74 -6.28
N HIS A 169 28.52 -9.85 -6.67
CA HIS A 169 28.09 -10.80 -7.70
C HIS A 169 28.73 -10.50 -9.06
N ALA A 170 28.78 -9.22 -9.45
CA ALA A 170 29.47 -8.81 -10.67
C ALA A 170 30.97 -9.15 -10.64
N ASP A 171 31.65 -8.93 -9.50
CA ASP A 171 33.08 -9.30 -9.35
C ASP A 171 33.28 -10.82 -9.39
N LEU A 172 32.40 -11.60 -8.75
CA LEU A 172 32.45 -13.07 -8.78
C LEU A 172 32.24 -13.62 -10.19
N VAL A 173 31.27 -13.09 -10.94
CA VAL A 173 31.04 -13.47 -12.35
C VAL A 173 32.25 -13.12 -13.20
N ALA A 174 32.80 -11.92 -13.05
CA ALA A 174 34.01 -11.49 -13.77
C ALA A 174 35.26 -12.34 -13.42
N ARG A 175 35.34 -12.89 -12.20
CA ARG A 175 36.38 -13.85 -11.81
C ARG A 175 36.16 -15.23 -12.43
N LEU A 176 34.91 -15.71 -12.48
CA LEU A 176 34.57 -16.98 -13.13
C LEU A 176 34.87 -16.96 -14.63
N ASP A 177 34.53 -15.86 -15.31
CA ASP A 177 34.84 -15.68 -16.74
C ASP A 177 36.35 -15.72 -17.00
N ARG A 178 37.14 -15.09 -16.11
CA ARG A 178 38.61 -15.16 -16.17
C ARG A 178 39.14 -16.58 -16.01
N ILE A 179 38.60 -17.36 -15.08
CA ILE A 179 39.01 -18.75 -14.87
C ILE A 179 38.62 -19.62 -16.08
N LEU A 180 37.41 -19.45 -16.60
CA LEU A 180 36.94 -20.17 -17.79
C LEU A 180 37.79 -19.86 -19.02
N ALA A 181 38.22 -18.60 -19.21
CA ALA A 181 39.12 -18.21 -20.29
C ALA A 181 40.50 -18.88 -20.19
N VAL A 182 41.03 -19.06 -18.98
CA VAL A 182 42.31 -19.77 -18.76
C VAL A 182 42.16 -21.27 -19.05
N VAL A 183 41.07 -21.89 -18.61
CA VAL A 183 40.83 -23.33 -18.79
C VAL A 183 40.52 -23.71 -20.25
N SER A 184 39.93 -22.80 -21.03
CA SER A 184 39.55 -23.05 -22.43
C SER A 184 40.67 -22.79 -23.45
N THR A 185 41.88 -22.41 -23.01
CA THR A 185 43.05 -22.37 -23.91
C THR A 185 43.49 -23.80 -24.26
N PRO A 186 43.49 -24.20 -25.55
CA PRO A 186 43.82 -25.56 -25.92
C PRO A 186 45.30 -25.83 -25.62
N ARG A 187 45.59 -26.87 -24.82
CA ARG A 187 46.95 -27.38 -24.66
C ARG A 187 47.43 -27.83 -26.05
N SER A 188 48.41 -27.10 -26.59
CA SER A 188 49.09 -27.49 -27.82
C SER A 188 49.62 -28.92 -27.67
N PRO A 189 49.25 -29.87 -28.55
CA PRO A 189 49.92 -31.17 -28.57
C PRO A 189 51.36 -30.95 -29.00
N ALA A 190 52.28 -31.50 -28.20
CA ALA A 190 53.72 -31.53 -28.46
C ALA A 190 54.05 -32.57 -29.54
#